data_AF-A0A9D1CRG8-F1
#
_entry.id   AF-A0A9D1CRG8-F1
#
_cell.length_a   1.000
_cell.length_b   1.000
_cell.length_c   1.000
_cell.angle_alpha   90.00
_cell.angle_beta   90.00
_cell.angle_gamma   90.00
#
_symmetry.space_group_name_H-M   'P 1'
#
loop_
_entity.id
_entity.type
_entity.pdbx_description
1 polymer ?
#
loop_
_entity_poly.entity_id
_entity_poly.type
_entity_poly.pdbx_seq_one_letter_code
_entity_poly.pdbx_strand_id
1 'polypeptide(L)'
;MKRVWTAALLILLLSLCPAALAQQVVMEDAGVAMEFPDPWLVLSPATVRVYADLLADAGLDAAAMAERYKQDGVVCEAWSEDFTQSLRLCVTSDERSQRIHDIERATSSERSQLASLFENNRYEGQKSNVRYQSASWLTHSSMGRFLLLRYNVRENDEIVARGLQYFTIRNGVNYVIDWQVSGRSLTNADLTWFRQEILENFLFTVQIDPPPLPVTLEVALPTETGSADLTVSGTASANATLTLSGVCGEGEQTVLAQGAASSGGSFTLTFTLPQEGEYFLTLRAEKEGYAPASASGQLTYEARLLPVNFTQLPTGDVTTDTTALSGTTLSGASIQLLSEKGLVTRRVGSSGAFSFELTSDTEGVHEYTLVVTLDGYDQRRIPITFTRVITDAQRMQAIKDSAVRLSYATLQNRSDEHAGEVMRLSGQVAEVTQGDGVWFVRMNITQDTRGNWSSPVLITCADNPGIESGSNIVIYASVAEPFVEQDLEGQDVLVPGFTFILWEQQ
;
A
#
# COMPACT_ATOMS: atom_id res chain seq x y z
N MET A 1 23.28 -4.51 84.92
CA MET A 1 23.26 -5.52 83.83
C MET A 1 21.87 -5.91 83.34
N LYS A 2 20.77 -5.85 84.12
CA LYS A 2 19.42 -6.24 83.63
C LYS A 2 18.66 -5.20 82.77
N ARG A 3 19.05 -3.92 82.77
CA ARG A 3 18.37 -2.86 81.98
C ARG A 3 18.89 -2.68 80.55
N VAL A 4 20.09 -3.19 80.25
CA VAL A 4 20.68 -3.14 78.90
C VAL A 4 20.14 -4.27 78.02
N TRP A 5 19.81 -5.41 78.63
CA TRP A 5 19.24 -6.56 77.92
C TRP A 5 17.78 -6.36 77.50
N THR A 6 16.99 -5.60 78.26
CA THR A 6 15.60 -5.27 77.88
C THR A 6 15.52 -4.25 76.75
N ALA A 7 16.49 -3.34 76.63
CA ALA A 7 16.55 -2.38 75.52
C ALA A 7 17.06 -3.03 74.22
N ALA A 8 18.01 -3.96 74.33
CA ALA A 8 18.50 -4.75 73.19
C ALA A 8 17.43 -5.70 72.64
N LEU A 9 16.59 -6.30 73.50
CA LEU A 9 15.49 -7.18 73.07
C LEU A 9 14.36 -6.42 72.37
N LEU A 10 14.07 -5.17 72.79
CA LEU A 10 13.03 -4.34 72.16
C LEU A 10 13.46 -3.81 70.78
N ILE A 11 14.75 -3.54 70.59
CA ILE A 11 15.33 -3.14 69.29
C ILE A 11 15.44 -4.34 68.35
N LEU A 12 15.70 -5.55 68.87
CA LEU A 12 15.70 -6.78 68.08
C LEU A 12 14.29 -7.25 67.67
N LEU A 13 13.26 -6.90 68.46
CA LEU A 13 11.84 -7.17 68.15
C LEU A 13 11.23 -6.12 67.22
N LEU A 14 11.77 -4.89 67.16
CA LEU A 14 11.41 -3.87 66.17
C LEU A 14 12.11 -4.07 64.81
N SER A 15 13.18 -4.87 64.76
CA SER A 15 13.85 -5.28 63.51
C SER A 15 13.29 -6.58 62.89
N LEU A 16 12.18 -7.10 63.43
CA LEU A 16 11.44 -8.25 62.91
C LEU A 16 10.09 -7.87 62.29
N CYS A 17 9.88 -6.59 61.97
CA CYS A 17 8.96 -6.27 60.87
C CYS A 17 9.67 -6.70 59.58
N PRO A 18 9.14 -7.65 58.79
CA PRO A 18 9.59 -7.77 57.42
C PRO A 18 9.33 -6.41 56.78
N ALA A 19 10.39 -5.73 56.34
CA ALA A 19 10.21 -4.74 55.30
C ALA A 19 9.56 -5.51 54.15
N ALA A 20 8.33 -5.14 53.78
CA ALA A 20 7.64 -5.68 52.62
C ALA A 20 8.54 -5.43 51.41
N LEU A 21 9.29 -6.46 51.00
CA LEU A 21 10.17 -6.41 49.85
C LEU A 21 9.26 -6.62 48.64
N ALA A 22 9.07 -5.56 47.85
CA ALA A 22 8.34 -5.63 46.59
C ALA A 22 8.84 -6.81 45.74
N GLN A 23 7.91 -7.51 45.07
CA GLN A 23 8.25 -8.68 44.27
C GLN A 23 8.76 -8.23 42.90
N GLN A 24 10.08 -8.29 42.68
CA GLN A 24 10.66 -8.09 41.36
C GLN A 24 10.42 -9.33 40.49
N VAL A 25 9.85 -9.12 39.30
CA VAL A 25 9.62 -10.18 38.32
C VAL A 25 10.45 -9.88 37.08
N VAL A 26 11.32 -10.82 36.71
CA VAL A 26 12.10 -10.76 35.46
C VAL A 26 11.38 -11.58 34.40
N MET A 27 11.11 -10.97 33.26
CA MET A 27 10.40 -11.55 32.13
C MET A 27 11.36 -11.64 30.94
N GLU A 28 12.16 -12.71 30.90
CA GLU A 28 13.25 -12.88 29.94
C GLU A 28 12.76 -12.82 28.48
N ASP A 29 11.67 -13.53 28.15
CA ASP A 29 11.09 -13.53 26.80
C ASP A 29 10.58 -12.15 26.36
N ALA A 30 10.16 -11.33 27.32
CA ALA A 30 9.70 -9.96 27.07
C ALA A 30 10.84 -8.94 27.16
N GLY A 31 12.07 -9.35 27.51
CA GLY A 31 13.22 -8.46 27.62
C GLY A 31 13.08 -7.36 28.66
N VAL A 32 12.32 -7.59 29.74
CA VAL A 32 12.04 -6.57 30.77
C VAL A 32 12.02 -7.14 32.19
N ALA A 33 12.18 -6.28 33.18
CA ALA A 33 11.94 -6.54 34.59
C ALA A 33 11.04 -5.44 35.18
N MET A 34 10.14 -5.82 36.07
CA MET A 34 9.22 -4.89 36.74
C MET A 34 8.99 -5.32 38.18
N GLU A 35 8.82 -4.35 39.06
CA GLU A 35 8.42 -4.58 40.45
C GLU A 35 6.90 -4.45 40.60
N PHE A 36 6.31 -5.39 41.34
CA PHE A 36 4.89 -5.36 41.68
C PHE A 36 4.69 -5.04 43.15
N PRO A 37 3.60 -4.32 43.50
CA PRO A 37 3.27 -4.03 44.89
C PRO A 37 3.01 -5.32 45.68
N ASP A 38 3.56 -5.44 46.89
CA ASP A 38 3.24 -6.49 47.85
C ASP A 38 2.02 -6.05 48.70
N PRO A 39 0.98 -6.88 48.92
CA PRO A 39 0.83 -8.31 48.59
C PRO A 39 -0.05 -8.61 47.37
N TRP A 40 0.22 -8.00 46.21
CA TRP A 40 -0.62 -8.23 45.03
C TRP A 40 -0.37 -9.62 44.42
N LEU A 41 -1.45 -10.24 43.94
CA LEU A 41 -1.39 -11.53 43.27
C LEU A 41 -0.92 -11.34 41.82
N VAL A 42 0.31 -11.76 41.52
CA VAL A 42 0.87 -11.70 40.16
C VAL A 42 0.53 -12.96 39.37
N LEU A 43 -0.16 -12.77 38.24
CA LEU A 43 -0.58 -13.82 37.33
C LEU A 43 0.12 -13.68 35.98
N SER A 44 0.48 -14.81 35.37
CA SER A 44 0.98 -14.88 34.00
C SER A 44 0.08 -15.82 33.17
N PRO A 45 0.23 -15.87 31.84
CA PRO A 45 -0.49 -16.83 31.01
C PRO A 45 -0.33 -18.28 31.47
N ALA A 46 0.83 -18.61 32.06
CA ALA A 46 1.12 -19.95 32.57
C ALA A 46 0.50 -20.23 33.95
N THR A 47 0.35 -19.20 34.81
CA THR A 47 -0.08 -19.40 36.20
C THR A 47 -1.56 -19.09 36.44
N VAL A 48 -2.23 -18.31 35.57
CA VAL A 48 -3.61 -17.87 35.78
C VAL A 48 -4.59 -19.02 36.06
N ARG A 49 -4.43 -20.17 35.39
CA ARG A 49 -5.28 -21.36 35.60
C ARG A 49 -5.02 -22.08 36.91
N VAL A 50 -3.84 -21.89 37.52
CA VAL A 50 -3.49 -22.48 38.82
C VAL A 50 -4.30 -21.83 39.94
N TYR A 51 -4.68 -20.55 39.78
CA TYR A 51 -5.43 -19.76 40.76
C TYR A 51 -6.94 -19.74 40.48
N ALA A 52 -7.48 -20.73 39.77
CA ALA A 52 -8.88 -20.73 39.33
C ALA A 52 -9.88 -20.61 40.49
N ASP A 53 -9.67 -21.31 41.59
CA ASP A 53 -10.58 -21.28 42.75
C ASP A 53 -10.59 -19.88 43.40
N LEU A 54 -9.42 -19.29 43.61
CA LEU A 54 -9.27 -17.94 44.18
C LEU A 54 -9.90 -16.87 43.27
N LEU A 55 -9.72 -17.02 41.95
CA LEU A 55 -10.30 -16.10 40.97
C LEU A 55 -11.83 -16.24 40.92
N ALA A 56 -12.36 -17.46 41.02
CA ALA A 56 -13.80 -17.72 41.04
C ALA A 56 -14.46 -17.08 42.28
N ASP A 57 -13.80 -17.14 43.46
CA ASP A 57 -14.26 -16.47 44.68
C ASP A 57 -14.34 -14.93 44.51
N ALA A 58 -13.47 -14.36 43.67
CA ALA A 58 -13.49 -12.95 43.28
C ALA A 58 -14.45 -12.63 42.10
N GLY A 59 -15.18 -13.62 41.59
CA GLY A 59 -16.09 -13.47 40.45
C GLY A 59 -15.40 -13.41 39.08
N LEU A 60 -14.15 -13.86 38.99
CA LEU A 60 -13.34 -13.87 37.77
C LEU A 60 -13.24 -15.29 37.19
N ASP A 61 -13.32 -15.39 35.86
CA ASP A 61 -13.12 -16.66 35.14
C ASP A 61 -11.67 -16.78 34.66
N ALA A 62 -10.92 -17.70 35.29
CA ALA A 62 -9.53 -17.97 34.96
C ALA A 62 -9.32 -18.47 33.52
N ALA A 63 -10.29 -19.20 32.94
CA ALA A 63 -10.21 -19.66 31.56
C ALA A 63 -10.39 -18.49 30.58
N ALA A 64 -11.36 -17.60 30.84
CA ALA A 64 -11.55 -16.38 30.06
C ALA A 64 -10.35 -15.43 30.18
N MET A 65 -9.77 -15.31 31.38
CA MET A 65 -8.54 -14.53 31.58
C MET A 65 -7.35 -15.09 30.80
N ALA A 66 -7.16 -16.41 30.79
CA ALA A 66 -6.07 -17.04 30.03
C ALA A 66 -6.17 -16.74 28.51
N GLU A 67 -7.39 -16.81 27.96
CA GLU A 67 -7.62 -16.49 26.55
C GLU A 67 -7.40 -15.00 26.27
N ARG A 68 -7.90 -14.13 27.15
CA ARG A 68 -7.65 -12.68 27.08
C ARG A 68 -6.15 -12.38 27.10
N TYR A 69 -5.37 -13.06 27.96
CA TYR A 69 -3.94 -12.80 28.07
C TYR A 69 -3.23 -13.08 26.75
N LYS A 70 -3.63 -14.15 26.07
CA LYS A 70 -3.10 -14.50 24.75
C LYS A 70 -3.49 -13.48 23.68
N GLN A 71 -4.74 -13.02 23.69
CA GLN A 71 -5.25 -12.06 22.69
C GLN A 71 -4.65 -10.65 22.87
N ASP A 72 -4.52 -10.18 24.11
CA ASP A 72 -4.05 -8.83 24.45
C ASP A 72 -2.51 -8.74 24.53
N GLY A 73 -1.79 -9.86 24.36
CA GLY A 73 -0.32 -9.92 24.55
C GLY A 73 0.12 -9.67 26.00
N VAL A 74 -0.67 -10.11 26.98
CA VAL A 74 -0.36 -9.93 28.40
C VAL A 74 0.77 -10.85 28.81
N VAL A 75 1.87 -10.25 29.27
CA VAL A 75 3.01 -10.98 29.85
C VAL A 75 2.70 -11.34 31.30
N CYS A 76 2.15 -10.37 32.04
CA CYS A 76 1.74 -10.54 33.43
C CYS A 76 0.69 -9.49 33.83
N GLU A 77 -0.12 -9.84 34.82
CA GLU A 77 -1.13 -8.98 35.42
C GLU A 77 -1.21 -9.27 36.93
N ALA A 78 -1.05 -8.23 37.74
CA ALA A 78 -1.12 -8.28 39.18
C ALA A 78 -2.42 -7.65 39.69
N TRP A 79 -3.03 -8.28 40.71
CA TRP A 79 -4.28 -7.83 41.31
C TRP A 79 -4.10 -7.47 42.78
N SER A 80 -4.73 -6.37 43.21
CA SER A 80 -4.84 -6.06 44.65
C SER A 80 -5.64 -7.14 45.38
N GLU A 81 -5.46 -7.25 46.70
CA GLU A 81 -6.14 -8.27 47.53
C GLU A 81 -7.68 -8.23 47.43
N ASP A 82 -8.24 -7.03 47.21
CA ASP A 82 -9.68 -6.80 47.06
C ASP A 82 -10.15 -6.87 45.60
N PHE A 83 -9.26 -7.18 44.65
CA PHE A 83 -9.51 -7.23 43.21
C PHE A 83 -10.11 -5.94 42.62
N THR A 84 -9.95 -4.79 43.29
CA THR A 84 -10.41 -3.50 42.76
C THR A 84 -9.40 -2.84 41.84
N GLN A 85 -8.15 -3.30 41.85
CA GLN A 85 -7.05 -2.75 41.07
C GLN A 85 -6.32 -3.85 40.32
N SER A 86 -5.90 -3.53 39.08
CA SER A 86 -5.08 -4.41 38.26
C SER A 86 -3.93 -3.65 37.63
N LEU A 87 -2.71 -4.16 37.74
CA LEU A 87 -1.51 -3.66 37.05
C LEU A 87 -1.02 -4.70 36.06
N ARG A 88 -0.89 -4.32 34.79
CA ARG A 88 -0.64 -5.23 33.68
C ARG A 88 0.54 -4.76 32.84
N LEU A 89 1.31 -5.71 32.35
CA LEU A 89 2.26 -5.51 31.26
C LEU A 89 1.79 -6.25 30.02
N CYS A 90 1.59 -5.52 28.93
CA CYS A 90 1.38 -6.09 27.60
C CYS A 90 2.58 -5.82 26.69
N VAL A 91 2.92 -6.82 25.89
CA VAL A 91 3.92 -6.71 24.83
C VAL A 91 3.29 -7.20 23.53
N THR A 92 3.22 -6.31 22.53
CA THR A 92 2.62 -6.61 21.23
C THR A 92 3.52 -6.10 20.11
N SER A 93 3.30 -6.57 18.88
CA SER A 93 4.02 -6.08 17.70
C SER A 93 3.05 -5.76 16.59
N ASP A 94 3.26 -4.64 15.90
CA ASP A 94 2.53 -4.24 14.71
C ASP A 94 3.50 -3.68 13.65
N GLU A 95 3.02 -3.40 12.44
CA GLU A 95 3.87 -2.85 11.37
C GLU A 95 4.54 -1.53 11.75
N ARG A 96 3.90 -0.73 12.61
CA ARG A 96 4.42 0.56 13.08
C ARG A 96 5.54 0.34 14.09
N SER A 97 5.39 -0.57 15.04
CA SER A 97 6.40 -0.89 16.05
C SER A 97 7.64 -1.48 15.39
N GLN A 98 7.47 -2.33 14.38
CA GLN A 98 8.57 -2.89 13.58
C GLN A 98 9.30 -1.80 12.78
N ARG A 99 8.58 -0.86 12.16
CA ARG A 99 9.17 0.26 11.42
C ARG A 99 9.93 1.25 12.30
N ILE A 100 9.32 1.67 13.41
CA ILE A 100 9.93 2.65 14.33
C ILE A 100 11.11 2.00 15.06
N HIS A 101 10.97 0.73 15.45
CA HIS A 101 11.90 -0.08 16.24
C HIS A 101 12.17 0.44 17.66
N ASP A 102 12.53 1.72 17.78
CA ASP A 102 12.73 2.42 19.05
C ASP A 102 12.14 3.83 18.96
N ILE A 103 11.34 4.20 19.96
CA ILE A 103 10.66 5.50 20.01
C ILE A 103 11.63 6.69 20.02
N GLU A 104 12.87 6.48 20.46
CA GLU A 104 13.92 7.50 20.44
C GLU A 104 14.31 7.90 19.01
N ARG A 105 14.13 7.00 18.03
CA ARG A 105 14.39 7.28 16.60
C ARG A 105 13.24 7.99 15.90
N ALA A 106 12.04 7.93 16.46
CA ALA A 106 10.87 8.55 15.85
C ALA A 106 11.08 10.06 15.72
N THR A 107 10.63 10.62 14.61
CA THR A 107 10.56 12.07 14.44
C THR A 107 9.53 12.68 15.39
N SER A 108 9.61 14.00 15.62
CA SER A 108 8.58 14.70 16.39
C SER A 108 7.20 14.61 15.73
N SER A 109 7.14 14.55 14.39
CA SER A 109 5.88 14.35 13.65
C SER A 109 5.27 12.97 13.92
N GLU A 110 6.07 11.90 13.82
CA GLU A 110 5.60 10.54 14.10
C GLU A 110 5.14 10.36 15.55
N ARG A 111 5.84 10.95 16.52
CA ARG A 111 5.43 10.94 17.93
C ARG A 111 4.10 11.66 18.14
N SER A 112 3.90 12.80 17.48
CA SER A 112 2.63 13.54 17.55
C SER A 112 1.48 12.75 16.91
N GLN A 113 1.72 12.13 15.75
CA GLN A 113 0.74 11.26 15.10
C GLN A 113 0.37 10.08 16.01
N LEU A 114 1.36 9.44 16.64
CA LEU A 114 1.12 8.33 17.56
C LEU A 114 0.27 8.75 18.77
N ALA A 115 0.60 9.88 19.41
CA ALA A 115 -0.22 10.42 20.49
C ALA A 115 -1.67 10.70 20.03
N SER A 116 -1.84 11.26 18.82
CA SER A 116 -3.15 11.56 18.27
C SER A 116 -4.01 10.32 18.01
N LEU A 117 -3.42 9.15 17.74
CA LEU A 117 -4.17 7.91 17.58
C LEU A 117 -4.86 7.51 18.89
N PHE A 118 -4.16 7.65 20.01
CA PHE A 118 -4.74 7.40 21.33
C PHE A 118 -5.80 8.45 21.69
N GLU A 119 -5.50 9.74 21.54
CA GLU A 119 -6.46 10.82 21.87
C GLU A 119 -7.76 10.72 21.08
N ASN A 120 -7.66 10.36 19.79
CA ASN A 120 -8.82 10.19 18.92
C ASN A 120 -9.47 8.81 19.05
N ASN A 121 -9.00 7.94 19.94
CA ASN A 121 -9.50 6.58 20.14
C ASN A 121 -9.48 5.74 18.85
N ARG A 122 -8.37 5.84 18.10
CA ARG A 122 -8.12 5.16 16.82
C ARG A 122 -6.87 4.27 16.87
N TYR A 123 -6.34 4.00 18.06
CA TYR A 123 -5.19 3.13 18.20
C TYR A 123 -5.61 1.67 17.92
N GLU A 124 -4.91 1.02 17.01
CA GLU A 124 -5.13 -0.38 16.65
C GLU A 124 -4.73 -1.27 17.84
N GLY A 125 -5.66 -2.06 18.35
CA GLY A 125 -5.50 -2.81 19.61
C GLY A 125 -6.20 -2.17 20.82
N GLN A 126 -6.80 -0.99 20.66
CA GLN A 126 -7.67 -0.40 21.69
C GLN A 126 -8.93 -1.25 21.90
N LYS A 127 -9.25 -1.56 23.16
CA LYS A 127 -10.50 -2.24 23.52
C LYS A 127 -11.72 -1.35 23.26
N SER A 128 -12.79 -1.94 22.74
CA SER A 128 -14.02 -1.24 22.35
C SER A 128 -14.69 -0.47 23.50
N ASN A 129 -14.48 -0.88 24.75
CA ASN A 129 -15.00 -0.26 25.96
C ASN A 129 -14.03 0.76 26.62
N VAL A 130 -12.80 0.93 26.11
CA VAL A 130 -11.83 1.88 26.64
C VAL A 130 -11.93 3.21 25.91
N ARG A 131 -11.90 4.34 26.64
CA ARG A 131 -11.88 5.70 26.07
C ARG A 131 -10.77 6.54 26.69
N TYR A 132 -9.75 6.82 25.89
CA TYR A 132 -8.65 7.70 26.23
C TYR A 132 -9.12 9.16 26.38
N GLN A 133 -8.60 9.82 27.40
CA GLN A 133 -8.92 11.20 27.79
C GLN A 133 -7.76 12.17 27.50
N SER A 134 -6.52 11.67 27.51
CA SER A 134 -5.32 12.48 27.26
C SER A 134 -4.16 11.59 26.87
N ALA A 135 -3.26 12.11 26.03
CA ALA A 135 -1.97 11.50 25.73
C ALA A 135 -0.83 12.53 25.87
N SER A 136 0.20 12.23 26.65
CA SER A 136 1.30 13.17 26.89
C SER A 136 2.64 12.47 26.96
N TRP A 137 3.57 12.91 26.11
CA TRP A 137 4.94 12.38 26.11
C TRP A 137 5.73 12.86 27.33
N LEU A 138 6.31 11.90 28.05
CA LEU A 138 7.25 12.12 29.14
C LEU A 138 8.62 11.59 28.73
N THR A 139 9.67 12.28 29.13
CA THR A 139 11.07 11.87 28.91
C THR A 139 11.71 11.55 30.25
N HIS A 140 12.26 10.34 30.36
CA HIS A 140 12.97 9.85 31.53
C HIS A 140 14.45 9.71 31.20
N SER A 141 15.32 10.05 32.15
CA SER A 141 16.77 10.07 31.96
C SER A 141 17.37 8.69 31.67
N SER A 142 16.83 7.63 32.30
CA SER A 142 17.33 6.26 32.17
C SER A 142 16.54 5.41 31.17
N MET A 143 15.23 5.63 31.05
CA MET A 143 14.34 4.73 30.28
C MET A 143 13.89 5.31 28.93
N GLY A 144 14.22 6.56 28.63
CA GLY A 144 13.79 7.25 27.41
C GLY A 144 12.34 7.73 27.49
N ARG A 145 11.67 7.75 26.35
CA ARG A 145 10.34 8.35 26.18
C ARG A 145 9.22 7.35 26.40
N PHE A 146 8.23 7.79 27.17
CA PHE A 146 6.97 7.07 27.37
C PHE A 146 5.81 8.02 27.11
N LEU A 147 4.75 7.49 26.50
CA LEU A 147 3.49 8.18 26.33
C LEU A 147 2.61 7.85 27.54
N LEU A 148 2.33 8.85 28.37
CA LEU A 148 1.37 8.74 29.46
C LEU A 148 -0.04 8.92 28.91
N LEU A 149 -0.89 7.94 29.14
CA LEU A 149 -2.27 7.88 28.73
C LEU A 149 -3.17 7.84 29.97
N ARG A 150 -4.31 8.53 29.90
CA ARG A 150 -5.40 8.41 30.88
C ARG A 150 -6.64 7.90 30.17
N TYR A 151 -7.36 6.97 30.75
CA TYR A 151 -8.56 6.42 30.11
C TYR A 151 -9.67 6.08 31.10
N ASN A 152 -10.88 5.94 30.57
CA ASN A 152 -12.04 5.41 31.27
C ASN A 152 -12.49 4.11 30.58
N VAL A 153 -12.92 3.12 31.37
CA VAL A 153 -13.62 1.94 30.87
C VAL A 153 -15.11 2.18 31.01
N ARG A 154 -15.86 1.97 29.93
CA ARG A 154 -17.31 2.15 29.90
C ARG A 154 -18.06 0.88 29.53
N GLU A 155 -19.01 0.51 30.37
CA GLU A 155 -19.96 -0.57 30.10
C GLU A 155 -21.37 0.00 30.23
N ASN A 156 -22.22 -0.22 29.21
CA ASN A 156 -23.58 0.33 29.16
C ASN A 156 -23.63 1.85 29.44
N ASP A 157 -22.66 2.59 28.88
CA ASP A 157 -22.45 4.04 29.05
C ASP A 157 -22.08 4.51 30.47
N GLU A 158 -21.91 3.61 31.43
CA GLU A 158 -21.41 3.93 32.77
C GLU A 158 -19.90 3.71 32.88
N ILE A 159 -19.21 4.59 33.63
CA ILE A 159 -17.78 4.43 33.89
C ILE A 159 -17.59 3.41 35.00
N VAL A 160 -17.20 2.20 34.64
CA VAL A 160 -16.96 1.09 35.58
C VAL A 160 -15.55 1.10 36.16
N ALA A 161 -14.57 1.61 35.41
CA ALA A 161 -13.19 1.72 35.85
C ALA A 161 -12.45 2.88 35.17
N ARG A 162 -11.29 3.24 35.73
CA ARG A 162 -10.39 4.27 35.19
C ARG A 162 -8.97 3.75 35.23
N GLY A 163 -8.13 4.20 34.31
CA GLY A 163 -6.74 3.75 34.31
C GLY A 163 -5.73 4.75 33.78
N LEU A 164 -4.48 4.43 34.08
CA LEU A 164 -3.28 5.07 33.61
C LEU A 164 -2.48 4.06 32.80
N GLN A 165 -1.95 4.50 31.67
CA GLN A 165 -1.13 3.65 30.80
C GLN A 165 0.17 4.36 30.44
N TYR A 166 1.28 3.62 30.50
CA TYR A 166 2.54 4.00 29.89
C TYR A 166 2.77 3.17 28.64
N PHE A 167 2.91 3.85 27.51
CA PHE A 167 3.17 3.23 26.21
C PHE A 167 4.56 3.63 25.70
N THR A 168 5.33 2.68 25.18
CA THR A 168 6.57 2.97 24.44
C THR A 168 6.85 1.91 23.38
N ILE A 169 7.77 2.21 22.46
CA ILE A 169 8.26 1.28 21.43
C ILE A 169 9.75 1.07 21.66
N ARG A 170 10.15 -0.20 21.86
CA ARG A 170 11.54 -0.62 21.99
C ARG A 170 11.72 -1.97 21.31
N ASN A 171 12.89 -2.22 20.72
CA ASN A 171 13.22 -3.50 20.07
C ASN A 171 12.16 -4.00 19.06
N GLY A 172 11.47 -3.10 18.36
CA GLY A 172 10.45 -3.48 17.38
C GLY A 172 9.07 -3.84 17.95
N VAL A 173 8.88 -3.75 19.27
CA VAL A 173 7.62 -4.11 19.95
C VAL A 173 7.07 -2.96 20.78
N ASN A 174 5.76 -2.97 20.97
CA ASN A 174 5.02 -2.06 21.83
C ASN A 174 5.02 -2.60 23.26
N TYR A 175 5.47 -1.78 24.22
CA TYR A 175 5.33 -2.05 25.65
C TYR A 175 4.21 -1.19 26.21
N VAL A 176 3.24 -1.83 26.88
CA VAL A 176 2.14 -1.14 27.56
C VAL A 176 2.09 -1.57 29.01
N ILE A 177 2.38 -0.63 29.91
CA ILE A 177 2.19 -0.80 31.35
C ILE A 177 0.86 -0.14 31.69
N ASP A 178 -0.12 -0.93 32.10
CA ASP A 178 -1.51 -0.51 32.30
C ASP A 178 -1.93 -0.73 33.75
N TRP A 179 -2.31 0.34 34.43
CA TRP A 179 -2.92 0.27 35.75
C TRP A 179 -4.36 0.76 35.73
N GLN A 180 -5.26 -0.12 36.15
CA GLN A 180 -6.69 0.13 36.21
C GLN A 180 -7.19 0.08 37.66
N VAL A 181 -8.13 0.95 37.98
CA VAL A 181 -8.79 1.06 39.28
C VAL A 181 -10.31 1.12 39.09
N SER A 182 -11.03 0.28 39.83
CA SER A 182 -12.49 0.20 39.84
C SER A 182 -13.08 0.93 41.05
N GLY A 183 -14.31 1.44 40.92
CA GLY A 183 -15.06 2.01 42.06
C GLY A 183 -14.59 3.36 42.62
N ARG A 184 -13.49 3.95 42.11
CA ARG A 184 -13.03 5.29 42.50
C ARG A 184 -12.44 6.11 41.35
N SER A 185 -12.20 7.38 41.62
CA SER A 185 -11.47 8.28 40.73
C SER A 185 -9.96 8.25 40.99
N LEU A 186 -9.18 8.50 39.95
CA LEU A 186 -7.72 8.68 40.04
C LEU A 186 -7.39 10.08 40.56
N THR A 187 -6.41 10.16 41.45
CA THR A 187 -5.92 11.37 42.10
C THR A 187 -4.52 11.74 41.61
N ASN A 188 -4.03 12.92 42.01
CA ASN A 188 -2.63 13.28 41.76
C ASN A 188 -1.64 12.39 42.52
N ALA A 189 -2.03 11.85 43.68
CA ALA A 189 -1.20 10.90 44.42
C ALA A 189 -1.06 9.57 43.64
N ASP A 190 -2.14 9.11 43.02
CA ASP A 190 -2.13 7.91 42.16
C ASP A 190 -1.17 8.07 40.97
N LEU A 191 -1.14 9.25 40.34
CA LEU A 191 -0.22 9.56 39.25
C LEU A 191 1.25 9.56 39.69
N THR A 192 1.52 10.15 40.85
CA THR A 192 2.87 10.17 41.43
C THR A 192 3.32 8.76 41.78
N TRP A 193 2.44 7.97 42.41
CA TRP A 193 2.71 6.57 42.75
C TRP A 193 3.00 5.73 41.51
N PHE A 194 2.14 5.80 40.48
CA PHE A 194 2.34 5.00 39.25
C PHE A 194 3.65 5.35 38.54
N ARG A 195 4.08 6.61 38.63
CA ARG A 195 5.37 7.03 38.10
C ARG A 195 6.55 6.50 38.93
N GLN A 196 6.54 6.72 40.25
CA GLN A 196 7.68 6.47 41.12
C GLN A 196 7.85 4.99 41.47
N GLU A 197 6.75 4.31 41.78
CA GLU A 197 6.82 2.93 42.28
C GLU A 197 6.79 1.90 41.15
N ILE A 198 6.11 2.21 40.04
CA ILE A 198 5.99 1.28 38.92
C ILE A 198 6.95 1.63 37.80
N LEU A 199 6.84 2.84 37.22
CA LEU A 199 7.64 3.17 36.04
C LEU A 199 9.13 3.30 36.36
N GLU A 200 9.54 3.99 37.43
CA GLU A 200 10.97 4.16 37.75
C GLU A 200 11.69 2.85 38.10
N ASN A 201 10.95 1.80 38.48
CA ASN A 201 11.46 0.45 38.73
C ASN A 201 11.34 -0.49 37.51
N PHE A 202 10.83 0.01 36.38
CA PHE A 202 10.74 -0.75 35.14
C PHE A 202 12.07 -0.69 34.37
N LEU A 203 12.58 -1.85 33.96
CA LEU A 203 13.87 -1.98 33.31
C LEU A 203 13.77 -2.80 32.03
N PHE A 204 14.39 -2.32 30.95
CA PHE A 204 14.67 -3.13 29.78
C PHE A 204 15.92 -3.96 30.04
N THR A 205 15.81 -5.29 29.98
CA THR A 205 16.91 -6.22 30.21
C THR A 205 17.64 -6.61 28.92
N VAL A 206 17.03 -6.34 27.76
CA VAL A 206 17.60 -6.58 26.43
C VAL A 206 17.50 -5.32 25.60
N GLN A 207 18.59 -4.95 24.93
CA GLN A 207 18.62 -3.88 23.94
C GLN A 207 19.14 -4.45 22.62
N ILE A 208 18.29 -4.39 21.58
CA ILE A 208 18.63 -4.81 20.22
C ILE A 208 18.96 -3.56 19.42
N ASP A 209 20.11 -3.56 18.75
CA ASP A 209 20.46 -2.45 17.88
C ASP A 209 19.44 -2.35 16.73
N PRO A 210 18.86 -1.15 16.51
CA PRO A 210 17.85 -0.98 15.49
C PRO A 210 18.44 -1.19 14.09
N PRO A 211 17.71 -1.79 13.15
CA PRO A 211 18.17 -1.87 11.77
C PRO A 211 18.36 -0.46 11.21
N PRO A 212 19.44 -0.20 10.46
CA PRO A 212 19.69 1.12 9.87
C PRO A 212 18.59 1.44 8.87
N LEU A 213 17.96 2.62 9.00
CA LEU A 213 16.94 3.06 8.05
C LEU A 213 17.59 3.29 6.68
N PRO A 214 16.96 2.96 5.55
CA PRO A 214 17.55 3.25 4.25
C PRO A 214 17.61 4.75 3.99
N VAL A 215 18.73 5.22 3.45
CA VAL A 215 18.79 6.54 2.80
C VAL A 215 17.87 6.50 1.57
N THR A 216 17.03 7.52 1.40
CA THR A 216 16.29 7.72 0.15
C THR A 216 17.21 8.36 -0.89
N LEU A 217 17.09 7.94 -2.15
CA LEU A 217 17.80 8.53 -3.30
C LEU A 217 16.93 8.36 -4.56
N GLU A 218 16.60 9.48 -5.20
CA GLU A 218 15.87 9.53 -6.46
C GLU A 218 16.60 10.46 -7.43
N VAL A 219 17.04 9.91 -8.55
CA VAL A 219 17.87 10.62 -9.53
C VAL A 219 17.72 9.95 -10.90
N ALA A 220 17.68 10.77 -11.95
CA ALA A 220 17.81 10.30 -13.33
C ALA A 220 19.23 10.62 -13.80
N LEU A 221 20.04 9.59 -14.06
CA LEU A 221 21.38 9.75 -14.62
C LEU A 221 21.28 9.91 -16.15
N PRO A 222 22.08 10.80 -16.77
CA PRO A 222 22.13 10.93 -18.21
C PRO A 222 22.71 9.66 -18.85
N THR A 223 22.23 9.32 -20.04
CA THR A 223 22.71 8.16 -20.83
C THR A 223 23.59 8.56 -22.00
N GLU A 224 23.48 9.81 -22.47
CA GLU A 224 24.33 10.39 -23.52
C GLU A 224 24.70 11.85 -23.20
N THR A 225 25.89 12.27 -23.61
CA THR A 225 26.32 13.67 -23.56
C THR A 225 27.28 14.02 -24.70
N GLY A 226 27.18 15.27 -25.19
CA GLY A 226 28.16 15.88 -26.10
C GLY A 226 29.15 16.81 -25.41
N SER A 227 29.01 16.97 -24.10
CA SER A 227 29.78 17.88 -23.25
C SER A 227 30.47 17.09 -22.14
N ALA A 228 31.75 17.39 -21.89
CA ALA A 228 32.48 16.88 -20.75
C ALA A 228 31.90 17.39 -19.42
N ASP A 229 31.35 18.61 -19.40
CA ASP A 229 30.75 19.21 -18.21
C ASP A 229 29.26 18.85 -18.12
N LEU A 230 28.86 18.26 -16.99
CA LEU A 230 27.50 17.82 -16.72
C LEU A 230 27.00 18.31 -15.36
N THR A 231 25.68 18.32 -15.24
CA THR A 231 24.97 18.55 -13.98
C THR A 231 23.94 17.46 -13.78
N VAL A 232 23.91 16.86 -12.58
CA VAL A 232 22.87 15.92 -12.14
C VAL A 232 22.15 16.50 -10.94
N SER A 233 20.82 16.41 -10.94
CA SER A 233 19.98 16.85 -9.82
C SER A 233 19.00 15.76 -9.43
N GLY A 234 18.58 15.76 -8.18
CA GLY A 234 17.65 14.76 -7.65
C GLY A 234 17.23 15.07 -6.22
N THR A 235 16.65 14.06 -5.57
CA THR A 235 16.32 14.12 -4.14
C THR A 235 17.00 12.98 -3.39
N ALA A 236 17.39 13.24 -2.15
CA ALA A 236 17.91 12.24 -1.23
C ALA A 236 17.45 12.58 0.20
N SER A 237 17.76 11.71 1.16
CA SER A 237 17.49 12.02 2.57
C SER A 237 18.18 13.33 2.98
N ALA A 238 17.47 14.18 3.74
CA ALA A 238 17.99 15.48 4.14
C ALA A 238 19.37 15.38 4.82
N ASN A 239 20.29 16.24 4.38
CA ASN A 239 21.70 16.29 4.79
C ASN A 239 22.51 15.01 4.51
N ALA A 240 22.05 14.11 3.64
CA ALA A 240 22.87 12.97 3.20
C ALA A 240 24.08 13.45 2.39
N THR A 241 25.23 12.82 2.60
CA THR A 241 26.44 13.02 1.80
C THR A 241 26.30 12.25 0.48
N LEU A 242 26.69 12.89 -0.63
CA LEU A 242 26.58 12.36 -1.97
C LEU A 242 27.96 12.25 -2.60
N THR A 243 28.28 11.08 -3.17
CA THR A 243 29.51 10.86 -3.94
C THR A 243 29.14 10.26 -5.29
N LEU A 244 29.45 10.98 -6.36
CA LEU A 244 29.33 10.49 -7.74
C LEU A 244 30.69 9.97 -8.18
N SER A 245 30.73 8.72 -8.64
CA SER A 245 31.89 8.09 -9.24
C SER A 245 31.60 7.61 -10.65
N GLY A 246 32.64 7.48 -11.47
CA GLY A 246 32.57 6.91 -12.81
C GLY A 246 33.77 6.06 -13.14
N VAL A 247 33.54 5.01 -13.94
CA VAL A 247 34.55 4.16 -14.57
C VAL A 247 34.39 4.29 -16.08
N CYS A 248 35.46 4.56 -16.82
CA CYS A 248 35.46 4.59 -18.29
C CYS A 248 36.04 3.29 -18.84
N GLY A 249 35.28 2.51 -19.60
CA GLY A 249 35.71 1.19 -20.09
C GLY A 249 36.22 0.29 -18.96
N GLU A 250 37.41 -0.31 -19.12
CA GLU A 250 38.08 -1.11 -18.08
C GLU A 250 39.01 -0.28 -17.15
N GLY A 251 38.85 1.04 -17.15
CA GLY A 251 39.67 1.95 -16.34
C GLY A 251 39.42 1.86 -14.83
N GLU A 252 40.14 2.68 -14.06
CA GLU A 252 39.91 2.81 -12.62
C GLU A 252 38.67 3.66 -12.31
N GLN A 253 38.02 3.33 -11.18
CA GLN A 253 36.93 4.15 -10.67
C GLN A 253 37.47 5.47 -10.12
N THR A 254 36.90 6.58 -10.60
CA THR A 254 37.26 7.93 -10.17
C THR A 254 36.05 8.62 -9.51
N VAL A 255 36.30 9.44 -8.50
CA VAL A 255 35.28 10.32 -7.93
C VAL A 255 35.15 11.55 -8.82
N LEU A 256 33.97 11.73 -9.41
CA LEU A 256 33.67 12.81 -10.35
C LEU A 256 33.10 14.05 -9.64
N ALA A 257 32.31 13.85 -8.57
CA ALA A 257 31.81 14.93 -7.74
C ALA A 257 31.46 14.45 -6.32
N GLN A 258 31.47 15.39 -5.39
CA GLN A 258 30.97 15.20 -4.03
C GLN A 258 30.11 16.39 -3.61
N GLY A 259 29.12 16.12 -2.77
CA GLY A 259 28.24 17.16 -2.23
C GLY A 259 27.34 16.61 -1.12
N ALA A 260 26.27 17.34 -0.83
CA ALA A 260 25.27 16.91 0.15
C ALA A 260 23.87 17.35 -0.28
N ALA A 261 22.86 16.59 0.13
CA ALA A 261 21.48 17.01 0.02
C ALA A 261 21.16 18.14 0.99
N SER A 262 20.30 19.06 0.59
CA SER A 262 19.84 20.16 1.43
C SER A 262 19.02 19.64 2.62
N SER A 263 18.66 20.54 3.54
CA SER A 263 17.72 20.23 4.63
C SER A 263 16.33 19.80 4.13
N GLY A 264 15.97 20.15 2.88
CA GLY A 264 14.76 19.70 2.19
C GLY A 264 14.95 18.47 1.31
N GLY A 265 16.15 17.89 1.27
CA GLY A 265 16.46 16.67 0.50
C GLY A 265 16.85 16.89 -0.97
N SER A 266 16.70 18.09 -1.52
CA SER A 266 17.16 18.39 -2.89
C SER A 266 18.68 18.45 -3.01
N PHE A 267 19.24 18.04 -4.14
CA PHE A 267 20.66 18.20 -4.45
C PHE A 267 20.92 18.50 -5.93
N THR A 268 22.08 19.11 -6.19
CA THR A 268 22.64 19.31 -7.53
C THR A 268 24.16 19.07 -7.46
N LEU A 269 24.68 18.21 -8.33
CA LEU A 269 26.11 17.93 -8.48
C LEU A 269 26.56 18.30 -9.88
N THR A 270 27.65 19.06 -9.98
CA THR A 270 28.33 19.40 -11.24
C THR A 270 29.63 18.62 -11.32
N PHE A 271 29.92 18.01 -12.46
CA PHE A 271 31.14 17.22 -12.66
C PHE A 271 31.62 17.30 -14.11
N THR A 272 32.90 16.99 -14.31
CA THR A 272 33.55 16.98 -15.63
C THR A 272 34.08 15.57 -15.93
N LEU A 273 33.77 15.04 -17.11
CA LEU A 273 34.29 13.77 -17.60
C LEU A 273 35.73 13.94 -18.10
N PRO A 274 36.67 13.07 -17.69
CA PRO A 274 38.08 13.20 -18.10
C PRO A 274 38.35 13.08 -19.61
N GLN A 275 37.57 12.26 -20.32
CA GLN A 275 37.80 11.93 -21.74
C GLN A 275 36.52 11.38 -22.38
N GLU A 276 36.48 11.29 -23.71
CA GLU A 276 35.40 10.59 -24.43
C GLU A 276 35.43 9.08 -24.14
N GLY A 277 34.25 8.45 -24.13
CA GLY A 277 34.09 7.02 -23.93
C GLY A 277 32.77 6.63 -23.27
N GLU A 278 32.63 5.33 -23.00
CA GLU A 278 31.52 4.76 -22.26
C GLU A 278 31.85 4.70 -20.77
N TYR A 279 31.01 5.35 -19.97
CA TYR A 279 31.12 5.44 -18.52
C TYR A 279 30.06 4.59 -17.82
N PHE A 280 30.45 3.89 -16.76
CA PHE A 280 29.52 3.40 -15.74
C PHE A 280 29.53 4.34 -14.55
N LEU A 281 28.44 5.10 -14.37
CA LEU A 281 28.28 6.04 -13.27
C LEU A 281 27.65 5.36 -12.05
N THR A 282 28.08 5.74 -10.87
CA THR A 282 27.47 5.34 -9.59
C THR A 282 27.39 6.55 -8.66
N LEU A 283 26.17 6.96 -8.32
CA LEU A 283 25.89 7.96 -7.30
C LEU A 283 25.54 7.24 -5.99
N ARG A 284 26.33 7.46 -4.94
CA ARG A 284 26.13 6.90 -3.60
C ARG A 284 25.70 7.99 -2.63
N ALA A 285 24.66 7.71 -1.85
CA ALA A 285 24.13 8.56 -0.80
C ALA A 285 24.33 7.91 0.57
N GLU A 286 24.93 8.64 1.52
CA GLU A 286 25.26 8.15 2.85
C GLU A 286 24.77 9.11 3.93
N LYS A 287 24.36 8.54 5.07
CA LYS A 287 23.97 9.30 6.25
C LYS A 287 24.27 8.48 7.50
N GLU A 288 24.86 9.10 8.51
CA GLU A 288 25.22 8.43 9.76
C GLU A 288 23.99 7.79 10.43
N GLY A 289 24.07 6.50 10.76
CA GLY A 289 22.97 5.72 11.33
C GLY A 289 21.93 5.20 10.33
N TYR A 290 22.18 5.36 9.02
CA TYR A 290 21.34 4.90 7.92
C TYR A 290 22.11 3.93 7.01
N ALA A 291 21.38 3.05 6.33
CA ALA A 291 21.93 2.19 5.29
C ALA A 291 22.11 3.03 4.01
N PRO A 292 23.26 2.95 3.32
CA PRO A 292 23.51 3.76 2.15
C PRO A 292 22.59 3.36 0.99
N ALA A 293 22.34 4.31 0.09
CA ALA A 293 21.64 4.08 -1.16
C ALA A 293 22.53 4.40 -2.36
N SER A 294 22.27 3.75 -3.49
CA SER A 294 23.03 3.99 -4.72
C SER A 294 22.15 3.92 -5.97
N ALA A 295 22.44 4.78 -6.93
CA ALA A 295 21.89 4.75 -8.28
C ALA A 295 23.04 4.62 -9.28
N SER A 296 22.92 3.75 -10.28
CA SER A 296 23.95 3.51 -11.28
C SER A 296 23.36 3.49 -12.68
N GLY A 297 24.16 3.84 -13.68
CA GLY A 297 23.74 3.90 -15.08
C GLY A 297 24.91 4.03 -16.03
N GLN A 298 24.70 3.66 -17.30
CA GLN A 298 25.67 3.86 -18.36
C GLN A 298 25.51 5.26 -18.97
N LEU A 299 26.63 5.91 -19.29
CA LEU A 299 26.71 7.20 -19.97
C LEU A 299 27.69 7.12 -21.13
N THR A 300 27.26 7.46 -22.34
CA THR A 300 28.14 7.64 -23.49
C THR A 300 28.53 9.11 -23.62
N TYR A 301 29.83 9.40 -23.64
CA TYR A 301 30.35 10.72 -23.95
C TYR A 301 31.19 10.69 -25.23
N GLU A 302 30.77 11.48 -26.21
CA GLU A 302 31.48 11.74 -27.45
C GLU A 302 31.32 13.23 -27.78
N ALA A 303 32.41 13.96 -28.05
CA ALA A 303 32.26 15.39 -28.33
C ALA A 303 31.41 15.59 -29.59
N ARG A 304 30.55 16.61 -29.55
CA ARG A 304 29.58 16.92 -30.62
C ARG A 304 28.47 15.90 -30.80
N LEU A 305 28.40 14.83 -29.99
CA LEU A 305 27.20 14.00 -29.91
C LEU A 305 26.04 14.87 -29.41
N LEU A 306 24.97 15.00 -30.20
CA LEU A 306 23.76 15.66 -29.71
C LEU A 306 22.99 14.68 -28.81
N PRO A 307 22.96 14.90 -27.48
CA PRO A 307 22.39 13.91 -26.58
C PRO A 307 20.87 13.85 -26.70
N VAL A 308 20.32 12.64 -26.73
CA VAL A 308 18.87 12.41 -26.67
C VAL A 308 18.61 11.37 -25.59
N ASN A 309 18.07 11.81 -24.46
CA ASN A 309 17.77 10.95 -23.32
C ASN A 309 16.26 10.72 -23.25
N PHE A 310 15.80 9.51 -23.56
CA PHE A 310 14.37 9.20 -23.54
C PHE A 310 13.84 8.99 -22.13
N THR A 311 12.74 9.65 -21.80
CA THR A 311 11.93 9.35 -20.61
C THR A 311 10.83 8.35 -20.92
N GLN A 312 10.31 8.36 -22.16
CA GLN A 312 9.40 7.35 -22.69
C GLN A 312 9.76 7.10 -24.16
N LEU A 313 10.11 5.85 -24.46
CA LEU A 313 10.36 5.36 -25.82
C LEU A 313 9.49 4.12 -26.03
N PRO A 314 8.52 4.15 -26.95
CA PRO A 314 7.72 2.97 -27.23
C PRO A 314 8.56 1.88 -27.88
N THR A 315 8.40 0.66 -27.38
CA THR A 315 9.06 -0.54 -27.88
C THR A 315 8.09 -1.72 -27.79
N GLY A 316 8.19 -2.66 -28.72
CA GLY A 316 7.32 -3.84 -28.74
C GLY A 316 5.85 -3.52 -29.03
N ASP A 317 4.95 -4.20 -28.32
CA ASP A 317 3.51 -4.12 -28.55
C ASP A 317 2.85 -3.00 -27.74
N VAL A 318 2.00 -2.21 -28.39
CA VAL A 318 1.18 -1.16 -27.76
C VAL A 318 -0.30 -1.43 -28.03
N THR A 319 -1.17 -0.97 -27.13
CA THR A 319 -2.62 -1.24 -27.18
C THR A 319 -3.47 0.03 -27.21
N THR A 320 -2.87 1.22 -27.15
CA THR A 320 -3.57 2.52 -27.12
C THR A 320 -3.45 3.26 -28.44
N ASP A 321 -4.49 3.98 -28.87
CA ASP A 321 -4.58 4.57 -30.24
C ASP A 321 -3.58 5.71 -30.47
N THR A 322 -3.01 6.18 -29.36
CA THR A 322 -1.85 7.04 -29.33
C THR A 322 -0.79 6.45 -28.42
N THR A 323 0.47 6.75 -28.71
CA THR A 323 1.61 6.23 -27.97
C THR A 323 2.57 7.38 -27.65
N ALA A 324 2.90 7.54 -26.37
CA ALA A 324 3.74 8.64 -25.92
C ALA A 324 5.23 8.42 -26.27
N LEU A 325 5.86 9.46 -26.80
CA LEU A 325 7.31 9.57 -27.00
C LEU A 325 7.77 10.84 -26.29
N SER A 326 8.64 10.70 -25.29
CA SER A 326 9.14 11.85 -24.54
C SER A 326 10.61 11.67 -24.14
N GLY A 327 11.29 12.80 -23.96
CA GLY A 327 12.68 12.81 -23.54
C GLY A 327 13.23 14.21 -23.36
N THR A 328 14.55 14.28 -23.21
CA THR A 328 15.31 15.52 -23.11
C THR A 328 16.47 15.56 -24.09
N THR A 329 16.80 16.76 -24.55
CA THR A 329 17.98 17.08 -25.34
C THR A 329 18.43 18.51 -24.99
N LEU A 330 19.42 19.04 -25.70
CA LEU A 330 19.93 20.37 -25.46
C LEU A 330 18.90 21.46 -25.81
N SER A 331 18.81 22.47 -24.95
CA SER A 331 17.98 23.67 -25.18
C SER A 331 18.32 24.30 -26.53
N GLY A 332 17.29 24.71 -27.28
CA GLY A 332 17.43 25.34 -28.59
C GLY A 332 17.59 24.38 -29.77
N ALA A 333 17.75 23.06 -29.52
CA ALA A 333 17.76 22.04 -30.57
C ALA A 333 16.45 22.03 -31.37
N SER A 334 16.53 21.72 -32.66
CA SER A 334 15.39 21.49 -33.53
C SER A 334 15.11 19.99 -33.60
N ILE A 335 13.89 19.60 -33.26
CA ILE A 335 13.41 18.22 -33.30
C ILE A 335 12.39 18.10 -34.44
N GLN A 336 12.59 17.08 -35.25
CA GLN A 336 11.74 16.70 -36.37
C GLN A 336 11.28 15.27 -36.18
N LEU A 337 9.98 15.03 -36.14
CA LEU A 337 9.38 13.70 -36.12
C LEU A 337 8.83 13.40 -37.51
N LEU A 338 9.43 12.42 -38.19
CA LEU A 338 9.03 11.96 -39.51
C LEU A 338 8.20 10.68 -39.36
N SER A 339 7.11 10.62 -40.13
CA SER A 339 6.23 9.46 -40.28
C SER A 339 5.69 9.41 -41.71
N GLU A 340 5.04 8.31 -42.09
CA GLU A 340 4.32 8.25 -43.37
C GLU A 340 3.23 9.32 -43.50
N LYS A 341 2.61 9.72 -42.39
CA LYS A 341 1.53 10.72 -42.33
C LYS A 341 2.05 12.16 -42.43
N GLY A 342 3.36 12.40 -42.30
CA GLY A 342 3.98 13.72 -42.44
C GLY A 342 5.11 14.01 -41.45
N LEU A 343 5.53 15.29 -41.45
CA LEU A 343 6.63 15.83 -40.65
C LEU A 343 6.11 16.82 -39.61
N VAL A 344 6.45 16.62 -38.34
CA VAL A 344 6.22 17.59 -37.26
C VAL A 344 7.57 18.15 -36.82
N THR A 345 7.71 19.48 -36.77
CA THR A 345 8.94 20.15 -36.32
C THR A 345 8.66 20.98 -35.07
N ARG A 346 9.56 20.90 -34.08
CA ARG A 346 9.50 21.69 -32.83
C ARG A 346 10.90 22.15 -32.45
N ARG A 347 10.99 23.29 -31.76
CA ARG A 347 12.24 23.75 -31.13
C ARG A 347 12.17 23.54 -29.63
N VAL A 348 13.26 23.03 -29.06
CA VAL A 348 13.34 22.68 -27.64
C VAL A 348 13.55 23.94 -26.81
N GLY A 349 12.74 24.08 -25.76
CA GLY A 349 12.81 25.21 -24.82
C GLY A 349 13.94 25.07 -23.80
N SER A 350 13.98 25.98 -22.83
CA SER A 350 15.02 26.04 -21.79
C SER A 350 15.10 24.80 -20.89
N SER A 351 14.02 24.04 -20.76
CA SER A 351 14.00 22.80 -19.98
C SER A 351 14.67 21.61 -20.68
N GLY A 352 14.97 21.72 -21.99
CA GLY A 352 15.49 20.60 -22.78
C GLY A 352 14.45 19.53 -23.12
N ALA A 353 13.23 19.60 -22.56
CA ALA A 353 12.23 18.56 -22.71
C ALA A 353 11.48 18.60 -24.05
N PHE A 354 11.11 17.43 -24.56
CA PHE A 354 10.22 17.26 -25.70
C PHE A 354 9.21 16.13 -25.45
N SER A 355 8.06 16.23 -26.11
CA SER A 355 7.02 15.19 -26.08
C SER A 355 6.21 15.19 -27.37
N PHE A 356 5.87 13.99 -27.84
CA PHE A 356 5.01 13.72 -28.98
C PHE A 356 4.01 12.61 -28.61
N GLU A 357 2.81 12.71 -29.18
CA GLU A 357 1.86 11.62 -29.23
C GLU A 357 1.94 11.00 -30.63
N LEU A 358 2.46 9.77 -30.71
CA LEU A 358 2.55 9.00 -31.94
C LEU A 358 1.18 8.37 -32.21
N THR A 359 0.73 8.39 -33.46
CA THR A 359 -0.55 7.78 -33.86
C THR A 359 -0.37 6.27 -34.04
N SER A 360 -1.24 5.48 -33.43
CA SER A 360 -1.19 4.03 -33.44
C SER A 360 -2.60 3.43 -33.45
N ASP A 361 -3.49 4.07 -34.21
CA ASP A 361 -4.92 3.78 -34.37
C ASP A 361 -5.20 2.54 -35.23
N THR A 362 -4.23 2.12 -36.03
CA THR A 362 -4.35 0.92 -36.89
C THR A 362 -3.48 -0.21 -36.37
N GLU A 363 -4.00 -1.45 -36.40
CA GLU A 363 -3.23 -2.66 -36.08
C GLU A 363 -2.04 -2.84 -37.02
N GLY A 364 -0.89 -3.26 -36.48
CA GLY A 364 0.34 -3.50 -37.25
C GLY A 364 1.53 -2.63 -36.84
N VAL A 365 2.60 -2.70 -37.62
CA VAL A 365 3.88 -2.03 -37.32
C VAL A 365 3.79 -0.54 -37.66
N HIS A 366 4.26 0.30 -36.74
CA HIS A 366 4.37 1.74 -36.91
C HIS A 366 5.83 2.15 -36.86
N GLU A 367 6.25 2.96 -37.83
CA GLU A 367 7.62 3.44 -37.98
C GLU A 367 7.67 4.96 -37.95
N TYR A 368 8.56 5.49 -37.11
CA TYR A 368 8.84 6.90 -36.97
C TYR A 368 10.35 7.13 -37.02
N THR A 369 10.78 8.32 -37.43
CA THR A 369 12.17 8.75 -37.30
C THR A 369 12.23 10.08 -36.57
N LEU A 370 12.90 10.10 -35.42
CA LEU A 370 13.22 11.32 -34.70
C LEU A 370 14.55 11.87 -35.21
N VAL A 371 14.52 13.06 -35.79
CA VAL A 371 15.70 13.79 -36.23
C VAL A 371 15.94 14.96 -35.29
N VAL A 372 17.15 15.04 -34.73
CA VAL A 372 17.54 16.11 -33.81
C VAL A 372 18.74 16.84 -34.39
N THR A 373 18.64 18.16 -34.48
CA THR A 373 19.71 19.02 -35.02
C THR A 373 19.97 20.22 -34.10
N LEU A 374 21.25 20.54 -33.95
CA LEU A 374 21.71 21.73 -33.25
C LEU A 374 23.08 22.12 -33.81
N ASP A 375 23.30 23.40 -34.10
CA ASP A 375 24.57 23.87 -34.64
C ASP A 375 25.74 23.53 -33.70
N GLY A 376 26.83 23.02 -34.28
CA GLY A 376 28.01 22.57 -33.53
C GLY A 376 27.94 21.13 -33.05
N TYR A 377 26.82 20.42 -33.29
CA TYR A 377 26.65 19.00 -32.98
C TYR A 377 26.33 18.19 -34.24
N ASP A 378 26.61 16.90 -34.19
CA ASP A 378 26.25 15.97 -35.25
C ASP A 378 24.74 15.71 -35.25
N GLN A 379 24.14 15.74 -36.44
CA GLN A 379 22.72 15.45 -36.60
C GLN A 379 22.44 14.01 -36.18
N ARG A 380 21.42 13.82 -35.33
CA ARG A 380 20.93 12.49 -34.95
C ARG A 380 19.72 12.12 -35.79
N ARG A 381 19.65 10.85 -36.18
CA ARG A 381 18.47 10.21 -36.77
C ARG A 381 18.21 8.93 -35.99
N ILE A 382 17.12 8.90 -35.25
CA ILE A 382 16.79 7.80 -34.34
C ILE A 382 15.52 7.13 -34.88
N PRO A 383 15.61 5.89 -35.40
CA PRO A 383 14.43 5.13 -35.81
C PRO A 383 13.66 4.67 -34.56
N ILE A 384 12.34 4.72 -34.65
CA ILE A 384 11.41 4.31 -33.60
C ILE A 384 10.40 3.37 -34.24
N THR A 385 10.32 2.14 -33.72
CA THR A 385 9.43 1.10 -34.23
C THR A 385 8.70 0.43 -33.09
N PHE A 386 7.39 0.26 -33.25
CA PHE A 386 6.54 -0.47 -32.32
C PHE A 386 5.34 -1.08 -33.08
N THR A 387 4.65 -2.04 -32.48
CA THR A 387 3.53 -2.75 -33.10
C THR A 387 2.25 -2.44 -32.35
N ARG A 388 1.22 -1.95 -33.04
CA ARG A 388 -0.12 -1.87 -32.47
C ARG A 388 -0.77 -3.25 -32.51
N VAL A 389 -1.22 -3.72 -31.35
CA VAL A 389 -2.01 -4.94 -31.19
C VAL A 389 -3.39 -4.57 -30.66
N ILE A 390 -4.45 -5.11 -31.28
CA ILE A 390 -5.82 -4.95 -30.78
C ILE A 390 -6.13 -6.12 -29.84
N THR A 391 -6.42 -5.80 -28.58
CA THR A 391 -6.79 -6.81 -27.59
C THR A 391 -8.20 -7.36 -27.84
N ASP A 392 -8.50 -8.57 -27.38
CA ASP A 392 -9.84 -9.14 -27.52
C ASP A 392 -10.91 -8.27 -26.86
N ALA A 393 -10.62 -7.67 -25.70
CA ALA A 393 -11.51 -6.73 -25.05
C ALA A 393 -11.84 -5.51 -25.93
N GLN A 394 -10.86 -4.99 -26.67
CA GLN A 394 -11.07 -3.89 -27.62
C GLN A 394 -11.87 -4.34 -28.84
N ARG A 395 -11.62 -5.56 -29.36
CA ARG A 395 -12.44 -6.14 -30.44
C ARG A 395 -13.90 -6.29 -29.99
N MET A 396 -14.11 -6.81 -28.78
CA MET A 396 -15.43 -6.94 -28.16
C MET A 396 -16.08 -5.57 -28.01
N GLN A 397 -15.37 -4.57 -27.51
CA GLN A 397 -15.92 -3.22 -27.36
C GLN A 397 -16.29 -2.59 -28.72
N ALA A 398 -15.45 -2.76 -29.75
CA ALA A 398 -15.76 -2.28 -31.10
C ALA A 398 -17.03 -2.94 -31.68
N ILE A 399 -17.25 -4.23 -31.42
CA ILE A 399 -18.49 -4.93 -31.77
C ILE A 399 -19.68 -4.30 -31.03
N LYS A 400 -19.53 -3.97 -29.75
CA LYS A 400 -20.59 -3.33 -28.97
C LYS A 400 -20.92 -1.93 -29.47
N ASP A 401 -19.91 -1.14 -29.80
CA ASP A 401 -20.05 0.24 -30.25
C ASP A 401 -20.64 0.33 -31.67
N SER A 402 -20.38 -0.67 -32.52
CA SER A 402 -20.99 -0.79 -33.86
C SER A 402 -22.43 -1.31 -33.83
N ALA A 403 -22.93 -1.75 -32.67
CA ALA A 403 -24.25 -2.37 -32.58
C ALA A 403 -25.38 -1.35 -32.77
N VAL A 404 -26.20 -1.56 -33.79
CA VAL A 404 -27.39 -0.75 -34.05
C VAL A 404 -28.60 -1.25 -33.26
N ARG A 405 -29.63 -0.41 -33.14
CA ARG A 405 -30.92 -0.77 -32.53
C ARG A 405 -32.03 -0.65 -33.57
N LEU A 406 -32.47 -1.79 -34.09
CA LEU A 406 -33.61 -1.89 -35.01
C LEU A 406 -34.89 -2.28 -34.25
N SER A 407 -36.05 -1.88 -34.79
CA SER A 407 -37.33 -2.33 -34.25
C SER A 407 -37.68 -3.72 -34.77
N TYR A 408 -38.47 -4.50 -34.02
CA TYR A 408 -38.92 -5.81 -34.49
C TYR A 408 -39.70 -5.74 -35.81
N ALA A 409 -40.53 -4.70 -35.99
CA ALA A 409 -41.24 -4.47 -37.24
C ALA A 409 -40.30 -4.15 -38.41
N THR A 410 -39.18 -3.47 -38.17
CA THR A 410 -38.13 -3.25 -39.19
C THR A 410 -37.49 -4.57 -39.57
N LEU A 411 -37.13 -5.39 -38.59
CA LEU A 411 -36.52 -6.69 -38.82
C LEU A 411 -37.44 -7.65 -39.59
N GLN A 412 -38.75 -7.65 -39.32
CA GLN A 412 -39.69 -8.53 -40.04
C GLN A 412 -39.90 -8.13 -41.50
N ASN A 413 -39.85 -6.83 -41.81
CA ASN A 413 -40.23 -6.33 -43.14
C ASN A 413 -39.02 -5.97 -44.02
N ARG A 414 -37.84 -5.78 -43.43
CA ARG A 414 -36.65 -5.21 -44.08
C ARG A 414 -35.33 -5.79 -43.55
N SER A 415 -35.31 -7.05 -43.12
CA SER A 415 -34.06 -7.69 -42.64
C SER A 415 -32.97 -7.74 -43.71
N ASP A 416 -33.36 -7.82 -44.98
CA ASP A 416 -32.47 -7.81 -46.14
C ASP A 416 -31.71 -6.48 -46.30
N GLU A 417 -32.37 -5.35 -46.05
CA GLU A 417 -31.74 -4.01 -46.07
C GLU A 417 -30.66 -3.85 -44.98
N HIS A 418 -30.70 -4.67 -43.94
CA HIS A 418 -29.82 -4.61 -42.77
C HIS A 418 -28.90 -5.84 -42.63
N ALA A 419 -28.83 -6.70 -43.65
CA ALA A 419 -28.03 -7.92 -43.60
C ALA A 419 -26.55 -7.61 -43.27
N GLY A 420 -25.99 -8.31 -42.29
CA GLY A 420 -24.62 -8.11 -41.83
C GLY A 420 -24.46 -7.08 -40.70
N GLU A 421 -25.42 -6.17 -40.48
CA GLU A 421 -25.35 -5.20 -39.38
C GLU A 421 -25.36 -5.89 -38.02
N VAL A 422 -24.47 -5.46 -37.12
CA VAL A 422 -24.44 -5.96 -35.74
C VAL A 422 -25.56 -5.31 -34.96
N MET A 423 -26.35 -6.10 -34.24
CA MET A 423 -27.45 -5.63 -33.40
C MET A 423 -27.25 -6.04 -31.94
N ARG A 424 -27.62 -5.15 -31.02
CA ARG A 424 -27.72 -5.45 -29.60
C ARG A 424 -29.12 -5.96 -29.27
N LEU A 425 -29.26 -7.28 -29.09
CA LEU A 425 -30.51 -7.95 -28.76
C LEU A 425 -30.60 -8.16 -27.25
N SER A 426 -31.60 -7.57 -26.60
CA SER A 426 -31.81 -7.68 -25.17
C SER A 426 -33.12 -8.42 -24.93
N GLY A 427 -33.09 -9.57 -24.29
CA GLY A 427 -34.25 -10.45 -24.25
C GLY A 427 -34.16 -11.59 -23.27
N GLN A 428 -35.26 -12.33 -23.17
CA GLN A 428 -35.31 -13.61 -22.46
C GLN A 428 -35.14 -14.76 -23.46
N VAL A 429 -34.25 -15.68 -23.14
CA VAL A 429 -34.04 -16.91 -23.91
C VAL A 429 -35.24 -17.82 -23.70
N ALA A 430 -35.99 -18.08 -24.75
CA ALA A 430 -37.13 -18.99 -24.72
C ALA A 430 -36.67 -20.44 -24.81
N GLU A 431 -35.70 -20.72 -25.69
CA GLU A 431 -35.24 -22.09 -25.97
C GLU A 431 -33.83 -22.08 -26.56
N VAL A 432 -33.05 -23.13 -26.26
CA VAL A 432 -31.77 -23.43 -26.91
C VAL A 432 -31.84 -24.86 -27.45
N THR A 433 -31.73 -25.01 -28.77
CA THR A 433 -31.84 -26.30 -29.46
C THR A 433 -30.61 -26.57 -30.33
N GLN A 434 -30.41 -27.85 -30.69
CA GLN A 434 -29.36 -28.28 -31.60
C GLN A 434 -29.98 -29.05 -32.77
N GLY A 435 -29.63 -28.69 -33.99
CA GLY A 435 -30.08 -29.36 -35.22
C GLY A 435 -28.99 -29.35 -36.28
N ASP A 436 -28.78 -30.49 -36.96
CA ASP A 436 -27.78 -30.65 -38.04
C ASP A 436 -26.37 -30.12 -37.73
N GLY A 437 -25.95 -30.19 -36.46
CA GLY A 437 -24.63 -29.72 -36.00
C GLY A 437 -24.54 -28.22 -35.71
N VAL A 438 -25.62 -27.46 -35.85
CA VAL A 438 -25.73 -26.03 -35.52
C VAL A 438 -26.61 -25.86 -34.27
N TRP A 439 -26.28 -24.87 -33.45
CA TRP A 439 -27.07 -24.50 -32.28
C TRP A 439 -27.99 -23.32 -32.61
N PHE A 440 -29.22 -23.36 -32.13
CA PHE A 440 -30.22 -22.30 -32.30
C PHE A 440 -30.64 -21.76 -30.94
N VAL A 441 -30.60 -20.45 -30.79
CA VAL A 441 -31.10 -19.73 -29.61
C VAL A 441 -32.33 -18.96 -30.03
N ARG A 442 -33.49 -19.31 -29.46
CA ARG A 442 -34.72 -18.54 -29.61
C ARG A 442 -34.81 -17.56 -28.47
N MET A 443 -34.88 -16.26 -28.79
CA MET A 443 -34.95 -15.18 -27.81
C MET A 443 -36.13 -14.26 -28.08
N ASN A 444 -36.82 -13.83 -27.03
CA ASN A 444 -37.89 -12.85 -27.11
C ASN A 444 -37.35 -11.47 -26.71
N ILE A 445 -37.45 -10.48 -27.59
CA ILE A 445 -36.75 -9.18 -27.44
C ILE A 445 -37.64 -8.00 -27.05
N THR A 446 -38.94 -8.23 -26.85
CA THR A 446 -39.90 -7.18 -26.42
C THR A 446 -40.56 -7.59 -25.11
N GLN A 447 -40.43 -6.77 -24.07
CA GLN A 447 -41.11 -6.96 -22.79
C GLN A 447 -42.32 -6.03 -22.66
N ASP A 448 -43.47 -6.57 -22.28
CA ASP A 448 -44.67 -5.79 -21.98
C ASP A 448 -44.63 -5.16 -20.56
N THR A 449 -45.61 -4.33 -20.22
CA THR A 449 -45.71 -3.67 -18.90
C THR A 449 -45.98 -4.63 -17.74
N ARG A 450 -46.31 -5.89 -18.03
CA ARG A 450 -46.56 -6.97 -17.05
C ARG A 450 -45.38 -7.92 -16.93
N GLY A 451 -44.29 -7.69 -17.66
CA GLY A 451 -43.08 -8.49 -17.65
C GLY A 451 -43.08 -9.68 -18.61
N ASN A 452 -44.11 -9.85 -19.46
CA ASN A 452 -44.15 -10.93 -20.44
C ASN A 452 -43.27 -10.59 -21.65
N TRP A 453 -42.52 -11.58 -22.11
CA TRP A 453 -41.64 -11.45 -23.27
C TRP A 453 -42.32 -11.93 -24.55
N SER A 454 -42.10 -11.19 -25.65
CA SER A 454 -42.67 -11.41 -26.97
C SER A 454 -41.67 -10.99 -28.06
N SER A 455 -42.07 -11.10 -29.34
CA SER A 455 -41.23 -10.82 -30.51
C SER A 455 -40.05 -11.79 -30.62
N PRO A 456 -40.30 -13.04 -31.06
CA PRO A 456 -39.26 -14.05 -31.16
C PRO A 456 -38.28 -13.71 -32.28
N VAL A 457 -36.99 -13.92 -32.00
CA VAL A 457 -35.89 -13.94 -32.97
C VAL A 457 -35.14 -15.27 -32.85
N LEU A 458 -34.54 -15.71 -33.95
CA LEU A 458 -33.71 -16.91 -34.00
C LEU A 458 -32.25 -16.53 -34.25
N ILE A 459 -31.36 -17.08 -33.43
CA ILE A 459 -29.93 -16.81 -33.49
C ILE A 459 -29.21 -18.13 -33.71
N THR A 460 -28.39 -18.19 -34.76
CA THR A 460 -27.59 -19.37 -35.12
C THR A 460 -26.20 -19.28 -34.51
N CYS A 461 -25.73 -20.38 -33.92
CA CYS A 461 -24.42 -20.50 -33.31
C CYS A 461 -23.69 -21.73 -33.88
N ALA A 462 -22.43 -21.57 -34.26
CA ALA A 462 -21.60 -22.68 -34.76
C ALA A 462 -21.30 -23.70 -33.66
N ASP A 463 -21.04 -23.22 -32.44
CA ASP A 463 -20.77 -24.03 -31.25
C ASP A 463 -21.81 -23.76 -30.16
N ASN A 464 -21.84 -24.62 -29.14
CA ASN A 464 -22.71 -24.42 -27.98
C ASN A 464 -22.36 -23.10 -27.27
N PRO A 465 -23.26 -22.11 -27.23
CA PRO A 465 -22.95 -20.80 -26.66
C PRO A 465 -22.92 -20.78 -25.13
N GLY A 466 -23.27 -21.88 -24.45
CA GLY A 466 -23.33 -21.96 -22.99
C GLY A 466 -24.45 -21.12 -22.37
N ILE A 467 -25.49 -20.82 -23.16
CA ILE A 467 -26.67 -20.04 -22.75
C ILE A 467 -27.75 -20.99 -22.21
N GLU A 468 -28.36 -20.63 -21.09
CA GLU A 468 -29.47 -21.39 -20.50
C GLU A 468 -30.84 -20.83 -20.92
N SER A 469 -31.83 -21.73 -21.07
CA SER A 469 -33.21 -21.31 -21.32
C SER A 469 -33.80 -20.62 -20.08
N GLY A 470 -34.56 -19.55 -20.29
CA GLY A 470 -35.14 -18.72 -19.24
C GLY A 470 -34.25 -17.56 -18.77
N SER A 471 -32.97 -17.51 -19.17
CA SER A 471 -32.05 -16.43 -18.81
C SER A 471 -32.41 -15.12 -19.49
N ASN A 472 -32.25 -14.00 -18.78
CA ASN A 472 -32.31 -12.65 -19.33
C ASN A 472 -30.88 -12.22 -19.69
N ILE A 473 -30.60 -12.02 -20.97
CA ILE A 473 -29.25 -11.75 -21.47
C ILE A 473 -29.26 -10.68 -22.55
N VAL A 474 -28.07 -10.19 -22.86
CA VAL A 474 -27.80 -9.37 -24.03
C VAL A 474 -26.97 -10.19 -25.00
N ILE A 475 -27.45 -10.35 -26.23
CA ILE A 475 -26.70 -10.98 -27.32
C ILE A 475 -26.36 -9.90 -28.35
N TYR A 476 -25.09 -9.86 -28.75
CA TYR A 476 -24.66 -9.15 -29.95
C TYR A 476 -24.62 -10.16 -31.09
N ALA A 477 -25.38 -9.89 -32.14
CA ALA A 477 -25.53 -10.79 -33.28
C ALA A 477 -25.65 -10.00 -34.58
N SER A 478 -25.18 -10.57 -35.68
CA SER A 478 -25.30 -9.97 -37.01
C SER A 478 -26.65 -10.36 -37.63
N VAL A 479 -27.35 -9.42 -38.27
CA VAL A 479 -28.62 -9.69 -38.97
C VAL A 479 -28.37 -10.68 -40.11
N ALA A 480 -29.15 -11.76 -40.13
CA ALA A 480 -29.07 -12.83 -41.12
C ALA A 480 -30.42 -13.01 -41.84
N GLU A 481 -30.48 -13.99 -42.75
CA GLU A 481 -31.72 -14.34 -43.43
C GLU A 481 -32.80 -14.77 -42.42
N PRO A 482 -34.06 -14.34 -42.61
CA PRO A 482 -35.16 -14.70 -41.72
C PRO A 482 -35.53 -16.18 -41.87
N PHE A 483 -36.04 -16.75 -40.79
CA PHE A 483 -36.57 -18.11 -40.77
C PHE A 483 -38.06 -18.10 -41.11
N VAL A 484 -38.51 -19.11 -41.83
CA VAL A 484 -39.93 -19.35 -42.09
C VAL A 484 -40.40 -20.43 -41.12
N GLU A 485 -41.38 -20.10 -40.28
CA GLU A 485 -42.01 -21.02 -39.34
C GLU A 485 -43.51 -21.10 -39.60
N GLN A 486 -44.16 -22.16 -39.15
CA GLN A 486 -45.62 -22.27 -39.19
C GLN A 486 -46.24 -21.88 -37.86
N ASP A 487 -47.24 -21.00 -37.88
CA ASP A 487 -48.03 -20.69 -36.69
C ASP A 487 -49.03 -21.80 -36.33
N LEU A 488 -49.80 -21.60 -35.26
CA LEU A 488 -50.80 -22.57 -34.76
C LEU A 488 -51.95 -22.82 -35.76
N GLU A 489 -52.12 -21.95 -36.76
CA GLU A 489 -53.11 -22.06 -37.83
C GLU A 489 -52.50 -22.61 -39.13
N GLY A 490 -51.20 -22.96 -39.12
CA GLY A 490 -50.45 -23.51 -40.25
C GLY A 490 -50.05 -22.48 -41.30
N GLN A 491 -50.07 -21.18 -40.97
CA GLN A 491 -49.61 -20.11 -41.84
C GLN A 491 -48.11 -19.87 -41.68
N ASP A 492 -47.42 -19.57 -42.77
CA ASP A 492 -46.00 -19.22 -42.76
C ASP A 492 -45.80 -17.82 -42.13
N VAL A 493 -44.95 -17.77 -41.10
CA VAL A 493 -44.56 -16.56 -40.37
C VAL A 493 -43.04 -16.38 -40.47
N LEU A 494 -42.62 -15.16 -40.83
CA LEU A 494 -41.21 -14.79 -40.87
C LEU A 494 -40.72 -14.40 -39.48
N VAL A 495 -39.72 -15.14 -39.00
CA VAL A 495 -39.00 -14.89 -37.75
C VAL A 495 -37.63 -14.29 -38.09
N PRO A 496 -37.30 -13.08 -37.60
CA PRO A 496 -36.00 -12.49 -37.86
C PRO A 496 -34.85 -13.39 -37.42
N GLY A 497 -33.91 -13.61 -38.33
CA GLY A 497 -32.74 -14.46 -38.15
C GLY A 497 -31.46 -13.67 -37.87
N PHE A 498 -30.56 -14.26 -37.11
CA PHE A 498 -29.28 -13.67 -36.74
C PHE A 498 -28.16 -14.72 -36.67
N THR A 499 -26.93 -14.26 -36.83
CA THR A 499 -25.70 -15.04 -36.59
C THR A 499 -25.04 -14.56 -35.31
N PHE A 500 -24.83 -15.49 -34.37
CA PHE A 500 -24.26 -15.22 -33.06
C PHE A 500 -22.83 -14.64 -33.14
N ILE A 501 -22.53 -13.66 -32.30
CA ILE A 501 -21.18 -13.11 -32.12
C ILE A 501 -20.71 -13.28 -30.67
N LEU A 502 -21.41 -12.68 -29.70
CA LEU A 502 -21.11 -12.80 -28.27
C LEU A 502 -22.36 -12.53 -27.43
N TRP A 503 -22.35 -12.95 -26.15
CA TRP A 503 -23.41 -12.64 -25.20
C TRP A 503 -22.88 -12.25 -23.82
N GLU A 504 -23.70 -11.54 -23.06
CA GLU A 504 -23.42 -11.11 -21.68
C GLU A 504 -24.66 -11.30 -20.80
N GLN A 505 -24.46 -11.67 -19.52
CA GLN A 505 -25.54 -11.66 -18.53
C GLN A 505 -25.98 -10.22 -18.25
N GLN A 506 -27.29 -10.00 -18.10
CA GLN A 506 -27.85 -8.70 -17.72
C GLN A 506 -27.59 -8.33 -16.27
#